data_AF-A0A536BUZ4-F1
#
_entry.id   AF-A0A536BUZ4-F1
#
_cell.length_a   1.000
_cell.length_b   1.000
_cell.length_c   1.000
_cell.angle_alpha   90.00
_cell.angle_beta   90.00
_cell.angle_gamma   90.00
#
_symmetry.space_group_name_H-M   'P 1'
#
loop_
_entity.id
_entity.type
_entity.pdbx_description
1 polymer ?
#
loop_
_entity_poly.entity_id
_entity_poly.type
_entity_poly.pdbx_seq_one_letter_code
_entity_poly.pdbx_strand_id
1 'polypeptide(L)' 'MADLPPTAEQLRRLKNTVMGAGYRLSQLAQSGELQPGASTELASITRDLNEAAGRLERLLATLQRDR' A
#
# COMPACT_ATOMS: atom_id res chain seq x y z
N MET A 1 -25.67 1.77 4.03
CA MET A 1 -24.23 1.44 4.14
C MET A 1 -23.75 2.14 5.39
N ALA A 2 -23.16 1.43 6.36
CA ALA A 2 -22.61 2.10 7.53
C ALA A 2 -21.38 2.92 7.08
N ASP A 3 -21.41 4.22 7.31
CA ASP A 3 -20.26 5.08 7.03
C ASP A 3 -19.10 4.61 7.92
N LEU A 4 -17.99 4.24 7.27
CA LEU A 4 -16.75 3.94 7.98
C LEU A 4 -16.32 5.21 8.73
N PRO A 5 -15.77 5.09 9.96
CA PRO A 5 -15.17 6.23 10.61
C PRO A 5 -14.11 6.85 9.67
N PRO A 6 -13.99 8.19 9.61
CA PRO A 6 -13.20 8.87 8.57
C PRO A 6 -11.79 8.30 8.39
N THR A 7 -11.13 7.93 9.49
CA THR A 7 -9.79 7.35 9.49
C THR A 7 -9.75 5.93 8.90
N ALA A 8 -10.79 5.11 9.09
CA ALA A 8 -10.87 3.78 8.48
C ALA A 8 -11.10 3.88 6.97
N GLU A 9 -11.91 4.84 6.52
CA GLU A 9 -12.09 5.11 5.09
C GLU A 9 -10.80 5.63 4.44
N GLN A 10 -10.07 6.53 5.10
CA GLN A 10 -8.76 6.99 4.64
C GLN A 10 -7.74 5.85 4.55
N LEU A 11 -7.69 4.97 5.55
CA LEU A 11 -6.82 3.78 5.53
C LEU A 11 -7.19 2.84 4.37
N ARG A 12 -8.49 2.60 4.14
CA ARG A 12 -8.97 1.79 3.01
C ARG A 12 -8.53 2.39 1.68
N ARG A 13 -8.69 3.70 1.50
CA ARG A 13 -8.24 4.42 0.28
C ARG A 13 -6.74 4.29 0.09
N LEU A 14 -5.94 4.49 1.15
CA LEU A 14 -4.49 4.33 1.09
C LEU A 14 -4.09 2.91 0.64
N LYS A 15 -4.65 1.87 1.27
CA LYS A 15 -4.38 0.47 0.90
C LYS A 15 -4.72 0.19 -0.55
N ASN A 16 -5.85 0.70 -1.04
CA ASN A 16 -6.25 0.56 -2.44
C ASN A 16 -5.28 1.28 -3.39
N THR A 17 -4.84 2.49 -3.03
CA THR A 17 -3.84 3.24 -3.81
C THR A 17 -2.51 2.49 -3.86
N VAL A 18 -2.02 1.98 -2.73
CA VAL A 18 -0.77 1.20 -2.65
C VAL A 18 -0.87 -0.07 -3.49
N MET A 19 -1.99 -0.80 -3.39
CA MET A 19 -2.24 -2.00 -4.19
C MET A 19 -2.27 -1.68 -5.69
N GLY A 20 -2.99 -0.63 -6.10
CA GLY A 20 -3.07 -0.22 -7.50
C GLY A 20 -1.74 0.27 -8.05
N ALA A 21 -0.94 1.00 -7.25
CA ALA A 21 0.41 1.40 -7.63
C ALA A 21 1.31 0.17 -7.79
N GLY A 22 1.31 -0.75 -6.82
CA GLY A 22 2.11 -1.98 -6.88
C GLY A 22 1.78 -2.84 -8.10
N TYR A 23 0.51 -2.95 -8.47
CA TYR A 23 0.10 -3.64 -9.69
C TYR A 23 0.65 -2.99 -10.96
N ARG A 24 0.57 -1.65 -11.07
CA ARG A 24 1.12 -0.94 -12.24
C ARG A 24 2.65 -1.04 -12.33
N LEU A 25 3.32 -0.98 -11.17
CA LEU A 25 4.77 -1.16 -11.10
C LEU A 25 5.20 -2.57 -11.49
N SER A 26 4.43 -3.61 -11.11
CA SER A 26 4.72 -4.98 -11.55
C SER A 26 4.49 -5.18 -13.05
N GLN A 27 3.47 -4.56 -13.62
CA GLN A 27 3.27 -4.54 -15.08
C GLN A 27 4.44 -3.87 -15.81
N LEU A 28 4.91 -2.71 -15.31
CA LEU A 28 6.07 -2.02 -15.87
C LEU A 28 7.36 -2.87 -15.74
N ALA A 29 7.52 -3.58 -14.62
CA ALA A 29 8.64 -4.51 -14.45
C ALA A 29 8.63 -5.68 -15.44
N GLN A 30 7.45 -6.10 -15.87
CA GLN A 30 7.26 -7.20 -16.83
C GLN A 30 7.36 -6.75 -18.30
N SER A 31 7.22 -5.46 -18.60
CA SER A 31 7.29 -4.96 -19.99
C SER A 31 8.70 -5.00 -20.58
N GLY A 32 9.74 -5.13 -19.74
CA GLY A 32 11.14 -5.13 -20.19
C GLY A 32 11.66 -3.73 -20.58
N GLU A 33 10.88 -2.68 -20.36
CA GLU A 33 11.24 -1.28 -20.64
C GLU A 33 12.16 -0.66 -19.58
N LEU A 34 12.46 -1.41 -18.51
CA LEU A 34 13.21 -0.91 -17.37
C LEU A 34 14.72 -1.07 -17.54
N GLN A 35 15.45 -0.08 -17.02
CA GLN A 35 16.90 -0.15 -16.82
C GLN A 35 17.26 -1.37 -15.94
N PRO A 36 18.45 -1.96 -16.10
CA PRO A 36 18.93 -3.02 -15.21
C PRO A 36 18.85 -2.59 -13.74
N GLY A 37 18.26 -3.43 -12.89
CA GLY A 37 18.11 -3.17 -11.45
C GLY A 37 16.86 -2.35 -11.06
N ALA A 38 16.26 -1.58 -11.97
CA ALA A 38 15.07 -0.78 -11.66
C ALA A 38 13.86 -1.65 -11.28
N SER A 39 13.70 -2.83 -11.89
CA SER A 39 12.66 -3.80 -11.52
C SER A 39 12.75 -4.24 -10.05
N THR A 40 13.97 -4.51 -9.57
CA THR A 40 14.23 -4.89 -8.17
C THR A 40 13.93 -3.73 -7.22
N GLU A 41 14.33 -2.52 -7.60
CA GLU A 41 14.05 -1.32 -6.81
C GLU A 41 12.55 -1.02 -6.70
N LEU A 42 11.81 -1.11 -7.81
CA LEU A 42 10.35 -0.97 -7.83
C LEU A 42 9.65 -2.03 -6.97
N ALA A 43 10.15 -3.26 -6.98
CA ALA A 43 9.65 -4.33 -6.12
C ALA A 43 9.91 -4.02 -4.63
N SER A 44 11.07 -3.46 -4.28
CA SER A 44 11.39 -3.02 -2.92
C SER A 44 10.45 -1.90 -2.47
N ILE A 45 10.30 -0.85 -3.28
CA ILE A 45 9.40 0.28 -2.98
C ILE A 45 7.96 -0.21 -2.76
N THR A 46 7.49 -1.11 -3.62
CA THR A 46 6.13 -1.68 -3.50
C THR A 46 5.98 -2.45 -2.19
N ARG A 47 6.99 -3.20 -1.77
CA ARG A 47 6.99 -3.92 -0.49
C ARG A 47 6.94 -2.95 0.68
N ASP A 48 7.79 -1.94 0.69
CA ASP A 48 7.89 -0.95 1.77
C ASP A 48 6.57 -0.18 1.95
N LEU A 49 5.91 0.20 0.85
CA LEU A 49 4.60 0.84 0.88
C LEU A 49 3.52 -0.06 1.47
N ASN A 50 3.50 -1.34 1.11
CA ASN A 50 2.55 -2.30 1.68
C ASN A 50 2.80 -2.52 3.17
N GLU A 51 4.06 -2.63 3.58
CA GLU A 51 4.42 -2.77 4.99
C GLU A 51 4.02 -1.54 5.81
N ALA A 52 4.29 -0.34 5.30
CA ALA A 52 3.92 0.91 5.95
C ALA A 52 2.40 1.03 6.13
N ALA A 53 1.62 0.70 5.08
CA ALA A 53 0.16 0.68 5.16
C ALA A 53 -0.36 -0.34 6.19
N GLY A 54 0.24 -1.53 6.25
CA GLY A 54 -0.10 -2.55 7.24
C GLY A 54 0.29 -2.17 8.67
N ARG A 55 1.42 -1.48 8.87
CA ARG A 55 1.81 -0.93 10.18
C ARG A 55 0.82 0.13 10.65
N LEU A 56 0.40 1.03 9.75
CA LEU A 56 -0.62 2.04 10.05
C LEU A 56 -1.95 1.39 10.47
N GLU A 57 -2.41 0.36 9.74
CA GLU A 57 -3.61 -0.40 10.09
C GLU A 57 -3.54 -0.97 11.51
N ARG A 58 -2.43 -1.60 11.88
CA ARG A 58 -2.23 -2.15 13.23
C ARG A 58 -2.22 -1.08 14.32
N LEU A 59 -1.56 0.06 14.06
CA LEU A 59 -1.53 1.19 15.01
C LEU A 59 -2.94 1.75 15.24
N LEU A 60 -3.70 1.97 14.16
CA LEU A 60 -5.07 2.46 14.24
C LEU A 60 -6.00 1.48 14.97
N ALA A 61 -5.87 0.17 14.71
CA ALA A 61 -6.63 -0.86 15.41
C ALA A 61 -6.30 -0.89 16.92
N THR A 62 -5.05 -0.63 17.31
CA THR A 62 -4.64 -0.54 18.72
C THR A 62 -5.30 0.67 19.39
N LEU A 63 -5.24 1.85 18.76
CA LEU A 63 -5.86 3.07 19.29
C LEU A 63 -7.39 3.00 19.40
N GLN A 64 -8.05 2.23 18.53
CA GLN A 64 -9.49 1.99 18.61
C GLN A 64 -9.86 1.04 19.75
N ARG A 65 -8.96 0.13 20.15
CA ARG A 65 -9.21 -0.84 21.22
C ARG A 65 -9.00 -0.24 22.61
N ASP A 66 -8.12 0.75 22.72
CA ASP A 66 -7.84 1.48 23.97
C ASP A 66 -8.84 2.61 24.25
N ARG A 67 -9.85 2.79 23.39
CA ARG A 67 -10.91 3.80 23.50
C ARG A 67 -12.25 3.16 23.89
#